data_AF-A0A952PDF5-F1
#
_entry.id   AF-A0A952PDF5-F1
#
_cell.length_a   1.000
_cell.length_b   1.000
_cell.length_c   1.000
_cell.angle_alpha   90.00
_cell.angle_beta   90.00
_cell.angle_gamma   90.00
#
_symmetry.space_group_name_H-M   'P 1'
#
loop_
_entity.id
_entity.type
_entity.pdbx_description
1 polymer ?
#
loop_
_entity_poly.entity_id
_entity_poly.type
_entity_poly.pdbx_seq_one_letter_code
_entity_poly.pdbx_strand_id
1 'polypeptide(L)'
;MAAIELLFGESTFLRLVPATLTEGKISGLGTKIDFPRIVSAKSTPASSGADSSTQYHTTDASNGNRYSRIDKSKNYNIISGEVIVDDGGGDSKPKIECEILVTPAQRKQIWDLYNDGTPVLASRDIGKSPTTDAIAGFDYICGKITDLSDSPERGPSKLSFSIAASDAVEFKTTAEALDVTEADYNAIATGASNTIQPDNEPEVTILALAAGDWSDIVVGKLVQKLVS
;
A
#
# COMPACT_ATOMS: atom_id res chain seq x y z
N MET A 1 -16.30 -25.68 7.40
CA MET A 1 -16.63 -24.82 6.23
C MET A 1 -15.33 -24.26 5.70
N ALA A 2 -15.20 -24.07 4.38
CA ALA A 2 -14.08 -23.30 3.84
C ALA A 2 -14.17 -21.83 4.29
N ALA A 3 -13.06 -21.10 4.23
CA ALA A 3 -13.14 -19.65 4.23
C ALA A 3 -13.92 -19.20 2.99
N ILE A 4 -14.83 -18.23 3.14
CA ILE A 4 -15.35 -17.49 2.00
C ILE A 4 -14.26 -16.49 1.65
N GLU A 5 -13.61 -16.66 0.51
CA GLU A 5 -12.74 -15.62 -0.05
C GLU A 5 -13.59 -14.37 -0.25
N LEU A 6 -13.12 -13.23 0.25
CA LEU A 6 -13.68 -11.94 -0.16
C LEU A 6 -13.43 -11.81 -1.65
N LEU A 7 -14.48 -11.97 -2.47
CA LEU A 7 -14.41 -11.81 -3.91
C LEU A 7 -14.06 -10.35 -4.20
N PHE A 8 -12.77 -10.10 -4.40
CA PHE A 8 -12.20 -8.78 -4.60
C PHE A 8 -12.89 -8.09 -5.79
N GLY A 9 -13.62 -7.02 -5.51
CA GLY A 9 -13.88 -6.00 -6.51
C GLY A 9 -12.56 -5.41 -6.99
N GLU A 10 -12.49 -5.00 -8.26
CA GLU A 10 -11.38 -4.18 -8.74
C GLU A 10 -11.32 -2.92 -7.87
N SER A 11 -10.12 -2.56 -7.43
CA SER A 11 -9.90 -1.33 -6.64
C SER A 11 -10.47 -0.14 -7.39
N THR A 12 -11.17 0.77 -6.72
CA THR A 12 -11.68 2.00 -7.35
C THR A 12 -10.73 3.18 -7.20
N PHE A 13 -9.82 3.17 -6.21
CA PHE A 13 -8.78 4.20 -6.06
C PHE A 13 -7.41 3.70 -5.60
N LEU A 14 -6.40 4.55 -5.83
CA LEU A 14 -5.09 4.50 -5.18
C LEU A 14 -4.74 5.91 -4.69
N ARG A 15 -4.11 6.02 -3.52
CA ARG A 15 -3.44 7.23 -3.04
C ARG A 15 -1.97 6.90 -2.82
N LEU A 16 -1.09 7.79 -3.26
CA LEU A 16 0.33 7.78 -2.92
C LEU A 16 0.66 9.02 -2.08
N VAL A 17 1.41 8.84 -0.99
CA VAL A 17 1.97 9.93 -0.18
C VAL A 17 3.49 9.78 -0.22
N PRO A 18 4.22 10.62 -0.98
CA PRO A 18 5.67 10.57 -1.04
C PRO A 18 6.30 10.81 0.34
N ALA A 19 7.34 10.06 0.69
CA ALA A 19 8.10 10.25 1.92
C ALA A 19 9.38 11.06 1.63
N THR A 20 9.67 12.06 2.46
CA THR A 20 10.94 12.79 2.45
C THR A 20 11.98 12.02 3.27
N LEU A 21 13.17 11.79 2.72
CA LEU A 21 14.27 11.11 3.40
C LEU A 21 15.37 12.10 3.82
N THR A 22 15.93 11.90 5.02
CA THR A 22 17.07 12.68 5.54
C THR A 22 18.06 11.75 6.23
N GLU A 23 19.30 11.66 5.71
CA GLU A 23 20.45 10.86 6.24
C GLU A 23 20.33 9.31 6.22
N GLY A 24 19.37 8.76 5.48
CA GLY A 24 18.87 7.33 5.65
C GLY A 24 16.47 6.39 7.16
N LYS A 25 15.47 7.00 7.92
CA LYS A 25 15.01 8.39 8.28
C LYS A 25 13.96 8.94 7.31
N ILE A 26 12.77 8.32 7.26
CA ILE A 26 11.56 9.05 6.84
C ILE A 26 11.39 10.24 7.79
N SER A 27 11.48 11.45 7.24
CA SER A 27 11.62 12.72 7.96
C SER A 27 10.51 13.73 7.64
N GLY A 28 9.65 13.40 6.66
CA GLY A 28 8.47 14.17 6.31
C GLY A 28 7.57 13.39 5.35
N LEU A 29 6.33 13.85 5.19
CA LEU A 29 5.39 13.38 4.17
C LEU A 29 5.06 14.53 3.22
N GLY A 30 5.15 14.26 1.92
CA GLY A 30 4.84 15.21 0.85
C GLY A 30 3.35 15.25 0.51
N THR A 31 2.99 16.10 -0.44
CA THR A 31 1.61 16.23 -0.93
C THR A 31 1.10 14.90 -1.48
N LYS A 32 -0.06 14.45 -0.99
CA LYS A 32 -0.77 13.27 -1.51
C LYS A 32 -1.03 13.39 -3.03
N ILE A 33 -0.96 12.26 -3.72
CA ILE A 33 -1.34 12.10 -5.12
C ILE A 33 -2.47 11.08 -5.17
N ASP A 34 -3.66 11.56 -5.53
CA ASP A 34 -4.88 10.77 -5.58
C ASP A 34 -5.14 10.29 -7.02
N PHE A 35 -5.46 9.00 -7.16
CA PHE A 35 -5.75 8.33 -8.42
C PHE A 35 -7.15 7.73 -8.34
N PRO A 36 -8.19 8.48 -8.74
CA PRO A 36 -9.60 8.05 -8.65
C PRO A 36 -10.03 7.07 -9.76
N ARG A 37 -9.06 6.56 -10.55
CA ARG A 37 -9.28 5.74 -11.74
C ARG A 37 -8.24 4.62 -11.85
N ILE A 38 -8.50 3.55 -11.13
CA ILE A 38 -7.73 2.30 -11.25
C ILE A 38 -8.41 1.42 -12.32
N VAL A 39 -7.61 0.63 -13.02
CA VAL A 39 -8.09 -0.41 -13.95
C VAL A 39 -7.81 -1.80 -13.39
N SER A 40 -6.72 -1.97 -12.66
CA SER A 40 -6.59 -3.04 -11.66
C SER A 40 -5.59 -2.62 -10.58
N ALA A 41 -5.80 -3.07 -9.34
CA ALA A 41 -4.75 -3.09 -8.34
C ALA A 41 -4.83 -4.39 -7.55
N LYS A 42 -3.70 -5.07 -7.41
CA LYS A 42 -3.60 -6.36 -6.73
C LYS A 42 -2.46 -6.34 -5.73
N SER A 43 -2.79 -6.59 -4.47
CA SER A 43 -1.80 -6.82 -3.43
C SER A 43 -1.27 -8.26 -3.51
N THR A 44 0.05 -8.40 -3.64
CA THR A 44 0.77 -9.67 -3.67
C THR A 44 1.66 -9.74 -2.42
N PRO A 45 1.41 -10.66 -1.47
CA PRO A 45 2.25 -10.81 -0.28
C PRO A 45 3.63 -11.38 -0.61
N ALA A 46 4.58 -11.22 0.32
CA ALA A 46 5.87 -11.91 0.27
C ALA A 46 5.65 -13.44 0.32
N SER A 47 6.39 -14.20 -0.49
CA SER A 47 6.44 -15.65 -0.38
C SER A 47 7.71 -16.11 0.34
N SER A 48 7.54 -16.91 1.39
CA SER A 48 8.60 -17.78 1.90
C SER A 48 8.87 -18.88 0.88
N GLY A 49 10.12 -19.07 0.49
CA GLY A 49 10.50 -20.28 -0.25
C GLY A 49 10.16 -21.52 0.57
N ALA A 50 9.69 -22.57 -0.11
CA ALA A 50 9.32 -23.87 0.45
C ALA A 50 8.01 -23.98 1.28
N ASP A 51 7.18 -22.94 1.41
CA ASP A 51 5.81 -23.08 1.97
C ASP A 51 4.77 -22.52 0.98
N SER A 52 3.87 -23.39 0.50
CA SER A 52 2.89 -23.08 -0.56
C SER A 52 1.57 -22.49 -0.03
N SER A 53 1.48 -22.25 1.28
CA SER A 53 0.31 -21.64 1.90
C SER A 53 0.55 -20.17 2.28
N THR A 54 -0.09 -19.24 1.57
CA THR A 54 -0.30 -17.88 2.11
C THR A 54 -1.22 -18.02 3.31
N GLN A 55 -0.66 -17.95 4.52
CA GLN A 55 -1.44 -18.06 5.74
C GLN A 55 -2.17 -16.73 5.98
N TYR A 56 -3.49 -16.84 6.22
CA TYR A 56 -4.34 -15.73 6.60
C TYR A 56 -4.96 -15.99 7.97
N HIS A 57 -4.78 -15.08 8.92
CA HIS A 57 -5.49 -15.12 10.19
C HIS A 57 -6.88 -14.55 9.97
N THR A 58 -7.88 -15.43 10.07
CA THR A 58 -9.28 -15.08 9.91
C THR A 58 -9.95 -14.92 11.28
N THR A 59 -10.34 -13.68 11.60
CA THR A 59 -11.16 -13.34 12.77
C THR A 59 -12.62 -13.15 12.33
N ASP A 60 -13.59 -13.68 13.06
CA ASP A 60 -15.01 -13.44 12.77
C ASP A 60 -15.39 -11.96 13.04
N ALA A 61 -16.24 -11.39 12.18
CA ALA A 61 -16.66 -9.99 12.22
C ALA A 61 -18.15 -9.82 12.52
N SER A 62 -18.58 -8.56 12.66
CA SER A 62 -19.99 -8.16 12.67
C SER A 62 -20.77 -8.81 11.52
N ASN A 63 -22.03 -9.17 11.77
CA ASN A 63 -23.00 -9.62 10.74
C ASN A 63 -22.59 -10.86 9.91
N GLY A 64 -21.62 -11.67 10.39
CA GLY A 64 -21.18 -12.89 9.72
C GLY A 64 -20.09 -12.70 8.66
N ASN A 65 -19.56 -11.47 8.52
CA ASN A 65 -18.35 -11.21 7.76
C ASN A 65 -17.11 -11.85 8.43
N ARG A 66 -15.99 -11.89 7.73
CA ARG A 66 -14.71 -12.42 8.25
C ARG A 66 -13.54 -11.54 7.87
N TYR A 67 -12.77 -11.15 8.88
CA TYR A 67 -11.55 -10.37 8.76
C TYR A 67 -10.35 -11.30 8.49
N SER A 68 -9.94 -11.45 7.23
CA SER A 68 -8.66 -12.10 6.92
C SER A 68 -7.55 -11.06 6.81
N ARG A 69 -6.46 -11.23 7.56
CA ARG A 69 -5.18 -10.54 7.34
C ARG A 69 -4.11 -11.53 6.89
N ILE A 70 -3.06 -11.09 6.22
CA ILE A 70 -1.90 -11.95 5.89
C ILE A 70 -1.03 -12.14 7.15
N ASP A 71 -0.73 -13.38 7.53
CA ASP A 71 0.15 -13.68 8.67
C ASP A 71 1.63 -13.75 8.29
N LYS A 72 1.94 -14.17 7.06
CA LYS A 72 3.31 -14.29 6.54
C LYS A 72 3.61 -13.17 5.55
N SER A 73 3.88 -11.97 6.07
CA SER A 73 4.63 -10.95 5.33
C SER A 73 6.04 -10.85 5.91
N LYS A 74 7.05 -10.73 5.05
CA LYS A 74 8.43 -10.54 5.49
C LYS A 74 8.68 -9.09 5.85
N ASN A 75 9.45 -8.87 6.90
CA ASN A 75 9.95 -7.56 7.25
C ASN A 75 11.06 -7.18 6.24
N TYR A 76 10.87 -6.07 5.52
CA TYR A 76 11.88 -5.47 4.65
C TYR A 76 12.11 -4.04 5.13
N ASN A 77 13.33 -3.69 5.51
CA ASN A 77 13.63 -2.28 5.70
C ASN A 77 13.51 -1.59 4.33
N ILE A 78 12.45 -0.81 4.10
CA ILE A 78 12.18 -0.13 2.81
C ILE A 78 13.32 0.83 2.41
N ILE A 79 14.15 1.18 3.39
CA ILE A 79 15.13 2.25 3.34
C ILE A 79 16.58 1.77 3.53
N SER A 80 16.85 0.59 4.12
CA SER A 80 18.17 -0.09 4.01
C SER A 80 18.18 -1.26 3.01
N GLY A 81 17.00 -1.69 2.57
CA GLY A 81 16.82 -2.83 1.67
C GLY A 81 16.98 -4.21 2.29
N GLU A 82 17.36 -4.30 3.56
CA GLU A 82 17.64 -5.57 4.22
C GLU A 82 16.36 -6.30 4.65
N VAL A 83 16.36 -7.63 4.53
CA VAL A 83 15.39 -8.49 5.20
C VAL A 83 15.66 -8.43 6.70
N ILE A 84 14.76 -7.83 7.47
CA ILE A 84 14.80 -7.90 8.93
C ILE A 84 14.28 -9.30 9.31
N VAL A 85 15.18 -10.16 9.79
CA VAL A 85 14.96 -11.61 9.85
C VAL A 85 13.80 -12.00 10.77
N ASP A 86 12.83 -12.72 10.20
CA ASP A 86 11.92 -13.65 10.89
C ASP A 86 11.73 -14.89 9.98
N ASP A 87 12.62 -15.89 10.16
CA ASP A 87 12.65 -17.23 9.55
C ASP A 87 11.88 -17.49 8.24
N GLY A 88 12.46 -17.07 7.10
CA GLY A 88 11.97 -17.49 5.78
C GLY A 88 12.89 -17.12 4.62
N GLY A 89 13.69 -18.07 4.12
CA GLY A 89 14.53 -17.87 2.92
C GLY A 89 13.72 -17.73 1.64
N GLY A 90 14.01 -16.73 0.81
CA GLY A 90 13.37 -16.51 -0.49
C GLY A 90 13.25 -15.02 -0.86
N ASP A 91 13.11 -14.75 -2.16
CA ASP A 91 13.54 -13.45 -2.70
C ASP A 91 12.37 -12.51 -3.08
N SER A 92 11.13 -12.92 -2.79
CA SER A 92 9.92 -12.16 -3.15
C SER A 92 9.42 -11.28 -2.00
N LYS A 93 8.96 -10.10 -2.36
CA LYS A 93 8.63 -8.99 -1.47
C LYS A 93 7.13 -8.71 -1.51
N PRO A 94 6.54 -8.16 -0.44
CA PRO A 94 5.17 -7.68 -0.54
C PRO A 94 5.14 -6.48 -1.49
N LYS A 95 4.12 -6.44 -2.35
CA LYS A 95 3.91 -5.36 -3.31
C LYS A 95 2.44 -5.17 -3.66
N ILE A 96 2.08 -3.97 -4.12
CA ILE A 96 0.81 -3.71 -4.79
C ILE A 96 1.11 -3.48 -6.27
N GLU A 97 0.58 -4.35 -7.13
CA GLU A 97 0.71 -4.29 -8.59
C GLU A 97 -0.47 -3.47 -9.13
N CYS A 98 -0.18 -2.33 -9.77
CA CYS A 98 -1.15 -1.30 -10.14
C CYS A 98 -1.17 -1.05 -11.65
N GLU A 99 -2.37 -0.95 -12.22
CA GLU A 99 -2.63 -0.48 -13.57
C GLU A 99 -3.70 0.61 -13.52
N ILE A 100 -3.38 1.83 -13.95
CA ILE A 100 -4.16 3.04 -13.63
C ILE A 100 -4.32 4.00 -14.81
N LEU A 101 -5.33 4.88 -14.75
CA LEU A 101 -5.50 6.00 -15.67
C LEU A 101 -5.02 7.31 -15.02
N VAL A 102 -4.22 8.08 -15.75
CA VAL A 102 -3.56 9.30 -15.26
C VAL A 102 -3.74 10.51 -16.19
N THR A 103 -3.86 11.68 -15.59
CA THR A 103 -3.61 12.96 -16.27
C THR A 103 -2.12 13.14 -16.60
N PRO A 104 -1.74 14.05 -17.51
CA PRO A 104 -0.34 14.37 -17.77
C PRO A 104 0.46 14.83 -16.54
N ALA A 105 -0.21 15.47 -15.56
CA ALA A 105 0.42 15.89 -14.31
C ALA A 105 0.75 14.68 -13.41
N GLN A 106 -0.25 13.84 -13.12
CA GLN A 106 -0.07 12.57 -12.38
C GLN A 106 0.97 11.66 -13.04
N ARG A 107 0.95 11.57 -14.38
CA ARG A 107 1.97 10.85 -15.17
C ARG A 107 3.37 11.37 -14.85
N LYS A 108 3.60 12.69 -14.91
CA LYS A 108 4.92 13.26 -14.58
C LYS A 108 5.31 12.92 -13.14
N GLN A 109 4.41 13.10 -12.17
CA GLN A 109 4.71 12.83 -10.76
C GLN A 109 5.11 11.36 -10.51
N ILE A 110 4.46 10.39 -11.14
CA ILE A 110 4.87 8.97 -11.04
C ILE A 110 6.26 8.75 -11.64
N TRP A 111 6.56 9.32 -12.82
CA TRP A 111 7.88 9.22 -13.43
C TRP A 111 8.97 9.89 -12.59
N ASP A 112 8.68 11.05 -11.98
CA ASP A 112 9.59 11.72 -11.04
C ASP A 112 9.90 10.80 -9.84
N LEU A 113 8.86 10.33 -9.13
CA LEU A 113 9.00 9.45 -7.96
C LEU A 113 9.75 8.14 -8.25
N TYR A 114 9.54 7.56 -9.44
CA TYR A 114 10.25 6.38 -9.92
C TYR A 114 11.73 6.67 -10.19
N ASN A 115 12.04 7.71 -10.96
CA ASN A 115 13.41 8.06 -11.33
C ASN A 115 14.25 8.49 -10.13
N ASP A 116 13.65 9.23 -9.18
CA ASP A 116 14.30 9.66 -7.94
C ASP A 116 14.37 8.53 -6.89
N GLY A 117 13.75 7.37 -7.15
CA GLY A 117 13.69 6.25 -6.21
C GLY A 117 13.01 6.60 -4.88
N THR A 118 12.08 7.55 -4.90
CA THR A 118 11.41 8.12 -3.72
C THR A 118 10.44 7.10 -3.12
N PRO A 119 10.52 6.80 -1.81
CA PRO A 119 9.52 5.96 -1.16
C PRO A 119 8.15 6.64 -1.14
N VAL A 120 7.10 5.85 -1.31
CA VAL A 120 5.70 6.27 -1.23
C VAL A 120 4.98 5.39 -0.21
N LEU A 121 4.16 6.02 0.63
CA LEU A 121 3.11 5.33 1.37
C LEU A 121 1.90 5.23 0.46
N ALA A 122 1.57 4.02 0.06
CA ALA A 122 0.45 3.72 -0.80
C ALA A 122 -0.73 3.21 0.02
N SER A 123 -1.93 3.69 -0.31
CA SER A 123 -3.20 3.22 0.27
C SER A 123 -4.24 3.04 -0.83
N ARG A 124 -4.88 1.87 -0.90
CA ARG A 124 -5.95 1.53 -1.86
C ARG A 124 -7.16 0.93 -1.13
N ASP A 125 -8.33 0.92 -1.75
CA ASP A 125 -9.49 0.17 -1.26
C ASP A 125 -9.34 -1.35 -1.48
N ILE A 126 -9.91 -2.18 -0.61
CA ILE A 126 -9.94 -3.65 -0.75
C ILE A 126 -11.32 -4.09 -1.25
N GLY A 127 -11.69 -3.60 -2.43
CA GLY A 127 -12.98 -3.90 -3.05
C GLY A 127 -14.18 -3.51 -2.19
N LYS A 128 -15.34 -4.09 -2.52
CA LYS A 128 -16.63 -3.65 -1.99
C LYS A 128 -17.51 -4.81 -1.55
N SER A 129 -18.35 -4.53 -0.56
CA SER A 129 -19.47 -5.37 -0.16
C SER A 129 -20.47 -5.51 -1.34
N PRO A 130 -20.73 -6.73 -1.86
CA PRO A 130 -21.62 -6.94 -3.00
C PRO A 130 -23.12 -6.74 -2.67
N THR A 131 -23.45 -6.30 -1.46
CA THR A 131 -24.82 -6.03 -0.99
C THR A 131 -25.05 -4.59 -0.53
N THR A 132 -23.99 -3.79 -0.38
CA THR A 132 -24.07 -2.40 0.12
C THR A 132 -23.16 -1.42 -0.63
N ASP A 133 -22.34 -1.88 -1.58
CA ASP A 133 -21.30 -1.13 -2.31
C ASP A 133 -20.28 -0.36 -1.43
N ALA A 134 -20.34 -0.56 -0.11
CA ALA A 134 -19.40 -0.03 0.85
C ALA A 134 -18.05 -0.73 0.71
N ILE A 135 -16.97 0.04 0.78
CA ILE A 135 -15.60 -0.47 0.74
C ILE A 135 -15.35 -1.38 1.95
N ALA A 136 -14.85 -2.59 1.70
CA ALA A 136 -14.64 -3.58 2.75
C ALA A 136 -13.38 -3.29 3.61
N GLY A 137 -12.44 -2.49 3.09
CA GLY A 137 -11.19 -2.17 3.77
C GLY A 137 -10.21 -1.37 2.94
N PHE A 138 -8.99 -1.24 3.46
CA PHE A 138 -7.88 -0.52 2.84
C PHE A 138 -6.57 -1.29 3.01
N ASP A 139 -5.84 -1.51 1.91
CA ASP A 139 -4.48 -2.05 1.91
C ASP A 139 -3.50 -0.89 1.97
N TYR A 140 -2.49 -0.99 2.83
CA TYR A 140 -1.41 -0.03 2.99
C TYR A 140 -0.05 -0.72 2.82
N ILE A 141 0.84 -0.09 2.06
CA ILE A 141 2.26 -0.47 1.99
C ILE A 141 3.11 0.78 1.90
N CYS A 142 4.28 0.79 2.52
CA CYS A 142 5.33 1.75 2.17
C CYS A 142 6.37 1.04 1.30
N GLY A 143 6.77 1.68 0.20
CA GLY A 143 7.62 1.03 -0.80
C GLY A 143 8.11 2.02 -1.85
N LYS A 144 8.77 1.53 -2.89
CA LYS A 144 9.18 2.31 -4.07
C LYS A 144 8.39 1.86 -5.28
N ILE A 145 8.21 2.76 -6.23
CA ILE A 145 7.67 2.43 -7.55
C ILE A 145 8.72 1.56 -8.28
N THR A 146 8.32 0.40 -8.78
CA THR A 146 9.13 -0.48 -9.64
C THR A 146 8.33 -0.87 -10.88
N ASP A 147 8.99 -1.44 -11.89
CA ASP A 147 8.34 -1.99 -13.10
C ASP A 147 7.52 -0.94 -13.90
N LEU A 148 7.83 0.35 -13.73
CA LEU A 148 7.05 1.44 -14.32
C LEU A 148 7.11 1.41 -15.85
N SER A 149 5.94 1.33 -16.47
CA SER A 149 5.77 1.27 -17.90
C SER A 149 4.53 2.03 -18.36
N ASP A 150 4.63 2.65 -19.54
CA ASP A 150 3.46 3.01 -20.32
C ASP A 150 2.77 1.74 -20.83
N SER A 151 1.44 1.73 -20.84
CA SER A 151 0.64 0.62 -21.40
C SER A 151 -0.15 1.09 -22.62
N PRO A 152 0.52 1.49 -23.71
CA PRO A 152 -0.10 2.22 -24.82
C PRO A 152 -1.13 1.37 -25.58
N GLU A 153 -0.93 0.05 -25.69
CA GLU A 153 -1.93 -0.88 -26.25
C GLU A 153 -3.23 -0.97 -25.42
N ARG A 154 -3.24 -0.41 -24.20
CA ARG A 154 -4.41 -0.31 -23.31
C ARG A 154 -4.89 1.14 -23.10
N GLY A 155 -4.29 2.14 -23.77
CA GLY A 155 -4.75 3.53 -23.83
C GLY A 155 -3.67 4.58 -23.56
N PRO A 156 -3.75 5.79 -24.15
CA PRO A 156 -2.67 6.81 -24.06
C PRO A 156 -2.48 7.40 -22.66
N SER A 157 -3.50 7.32 -21.80
CA SER A 157 -3.47 7.84 -20.42
C SER A 157 -3.13 6.75 -19.39
N LYS A 158 -2.57 5.61 -19.80
CA LYS A 158 -2.49 4.41 -18.95
C LYS A 158 -1.05 4.05 -18.55
N LEU A 159 -0.85 3.82 -17.25
CA LEU A 159 0.42 3.40 -16.64
C LEU A 159 0.24 2.06 -15.90
N SER A 160 1.28 1.23 -15.95
CA SER A 160 1.44 0.04 -15.11
C SER A 160 2.71 0.15 -14.27
N PHE A 161 2.64 -0.23 -12.99
CA PHE A 161 3.80 -0.27 -12.08
C PHE A 161 3.51 -1.17 -10.86
N SER A 162 4.56 -1.66 -10.21
CA SER A 162 4.45 -2.19 -8.84
C SER A 162 4.81 -1.10 -7.83
N ILE A 163 4.28 -1.23 -6.61
CA ILE A 163 4.76 -0.55 -5.41
C ILE A 163 5.27 -1.63 -4.49
N ALA A 164 6.58 -1.78 -4.39
CA ALA A 164 7.21 -2.88 -3.64
C ALA A 164 8.08 -2.32 -2.50
N ALA A 165 8.21 -3.07 -1.40
CA ALA A 165 9.40 -2.93 -0.57
C ALA A 165 10.65 -3.14 -1.47
N SER A 166 11.75 -2.42 -1.24
CA SER A 166 12.86 -2.35 -2.20
C SER A 166 14.21 -2.55 -1.52
N ASP A 167 15.14 -3.26 -2.18
CA ASP A 167 16.44 -3.62 -1.59
C ASP A 167 17.50 -2.52 -1.77
N ALA A 168 17.08 -1.30 -2.10
CA ALA A 168 17.95 -0.27 -2.66
C ALA A 168 17.69 1.13 -2.06
N VAL A 169 18.31 1.38 -0.90
CA VAL A 169 19.00 2.60 -0.38
C VAL A 169 19.74 2.14 0.89
N GLU A 170 20.67 2.93 1.44
CA GLU A 170 21.25 2.66 2.77
C GLU A 170 20.65 3.58 3.84
N PHE A 171 20.59 3.07 5.07
CA PHE A 171 20.52 3.88 6.30
C PHE A 171 21.45 3.27 7.34
N LYS A 172 21.90 4.07 8.32
CA LYS A 172 22.60 3.57 9.51
C LYS A 172 21.74 3.73 10.75
N THR A 173 21.63 2.65 11.50
CA THR A 173 20.82 2.54 12.70
C THR A 173 21.52 3.15 13.91
N THR A 174 20.95 4.23 14.44
CA THR A 174 20.99 4.53 15.88
C THR A 174 19.57 4.84 16.35
N ALA A 175 19.27 4.45 17.59
CA ALA A 175 17.88 4.33 18.06
C ALA A 175 17.32 5.66 18.61
N GLU A 176 16.98 6.57 17.70
CA GLU A 176 16.15 7.75 17.99
C GLU A 176 14.90 7.72 17.11
N ALA A 177 13.81 8.32 17.60
CA ALA A 177 12.47 8.17 17.02
C ALA A 177 12.40 8.60 15.54
N LEU A 178 11.46 8.00 14.79
CA LEU A 178 11.06 8.54 13.49
C LEU A 178 10.44 9.92 13.70
N ASP A 179 10.94 10.93 12.98
CA ASP A 179 10.45 12.31 13.11
C ASP A 179 9.06 12.49 12.46
N VAL A 180 8.63 11.52 11.64
CA VAL A 180 7.24 11.36 11.20
C VAL A 180 6.49 10.45 12.17
N THR A 181 5.48 11.00 12.82
CA THR A 181 4.61 10.30 13.76
C THR A 181 3.40 9.67 13.06
N GLU A 182 2.72 8.76 13.76
CA GLU A 182 1.37 8.30 13.40
C GLU A 182 0.43 9.49 13.12
N ALA A 183 0.54 10.57 13.90
CA ALA A 183 -0.31 11.75 13.78
C ALA A 183 -0.07 12.55 12.49
N ASP A 184 1.09 12.43 11.84
CA ASP A 184 1.37 13.14 10.58
C ASP A 184 0.73 12.45 9.38
N TYR A 185 0.82 11.11 9.30
CA TYR A 185 0.04 10.37 8.30
C TYR A 185 -1.45 10.45 8.61
N ASN A 186 -1.85 10.34 9.89
CA ASN A 186 -3.24 10.51 10.27
C ASN A 186 -3.73 11.95 10.06
N ALA A 187 -2.91 13.00 10.09
CA ALA A 187 -3.34 14.33 9.65
C ALA A 187 -3.71 14.34 8.14
N ILE A 188 -3.01 13.56 7.31
CA ILE A 188 -3.35 13.34 5.90
C ILE A 188 -4.56 12.40 5.74
N ALA A 189 -4.80 11.45 6.66
CA ALA A 189 -5.90 10.48 6.63
C ALA A 189 -7.13 10.83 7.50
N THR A 190 -7.12 11.91 8.29
CA THR A 190 -8.24 12.39 9.11
C THR A 190 -8.45 13.91 9.09
N GLY A 191 -7.54 14.69 8.47
CA GLY A 191 -7.71 16.13 8.26
C GLY A 191 -8.66 16.46 7.11
N ALA A 192 -8.92 17.75 6.87
CA ALA A 192 -9.89 18.27 5.88
C ALA A 192 -9.55 18.04 4.38
N SER A 193 -8.73 17.04 4.08
CA SER A 193 -8.41 16.55 2.73
C SER A 193 -8.13 15.04 2.74
N ASN A 194 -8.61 14.33 3.76
CA ASN A 194 -8.41 12.90 3.93
C ASN A 194 -9.23 12.03 2.97
N THR A 195 -10.31 12.59 2.46
CA THR A 195 -11.16 11.91 1.50
C THR A 195 -10.48 11.73 0.14
N ILE A 196 -10.98 10.76 -0.61
CA ILE A 196 -10.75 10.60 -2.05
C ILE A 196 -12.10 10.31 -2.70
N GLN A 197 -12.36 10.87 -3.88
CA GLN A 197 -13.58 10.59 -4.64
C GLN A 197 -13.21 9.77 -5.88
N PRO A 198 -13.50 8.46 -5.92
CA PRO A 198 -13.33 7.65 -7.13
C PRO A 198 -14.27 8.11 -8.25
N ASP A 199 -13.90 7.87 -9.50
CA ASP A 199 -14.63 8.37 -10.67
C ASP A 199 -16.08 7.83 -10.71
N ASN A 200 -17.05 8.75 -10.64
CA ASN A 200 -18.50 8.46 -10.60
C ASN A 200 -18.99 7.79 -9.31
N GLU A 201 -18.19 7.79 -8.24
CA GLU A 201 -18.53 7.18 -6.95
C GLU A 201 -18.74 8.23 -5.83
N PRO A 202 -19.37 7.83 -4.70
CA PRO A 202 -19.38 8.63 -3.49
C PRO A 202 -17.96 8.87 -2.94
N GLU A 203 -17.82 9.94 -2.17
CA GLU A 203 -16.58 10.28 -1.49
C GLU A 203 -16.22 9.27 -0.39
N VAL A 204 -14.96 8.82 -0.37
CA VAL A 204 -14.43 7.79 0.53
C VAL A 204 -13.49 8.41 1.55
N THR A 205 -13.75 8.19 2.83
CA THR A 205 -12.79 8.45 3.91
C THR A 205 -11.84 7.25 4.06
N ILE A 206 -10.53 7.48 3.92
CA ILE A 206 -9.51 6.46 4.22
C ILE A 206 -9.39 6.29 5.74
N LEU A 207 -9.22 5.06 6.22
CA LEU A 207 -9.05 4.80 7.65
C LEU A 207 -7.70 5.35 8.16
N ALA A 208 -7.71 5.76 9.43
CA ALA A 208 -6.50 6.04 10.19
C ALA A 208 -5.70 4.75 10.45
N LEU A 209 -4.38 4.88 10.51
CA LEU A 209 -3.47 3.85 11.01
C LEU A 209 -3.33 4.01 12.54
N ALA A 210 -3.09 2.92 13.26
CA ALA A 210 -2.67 2.98 14.66
C ALA A 210 -1.16 2.66 14.76
N ALA A 211 -0.54 2.98 15.90
CA ALA A 211 0.91 2.83 16.12
C ALA A 211 1.50 1.49 15.68
N GLY A 212 0.79 0.37 15.93
CA GLY A 212 1.23 -0.97 15.51
C GLY A 212 1.26 -1.17 13.99
N ASP A 213 0.28 -0.59 13.27
CA ASP A 213 0.25 -0.62 11.81
C ASP A 213 1.38 0.21 11.23
N TRP A 214 1.68 1.37 11.84
CA TRP A 214 2.78 2.22 11.42
C TRP A 214 4.12 1.51 11.55
N SER A 215 4.37 0.84 12.69
CA SER A 215 5.60 0.04 12.88
C SER A 215 5.74 -1.10 11.87
N ASP A 216 4.64 -1.69 11.42
CA ASP A 216 4.63 -2.74 10.40
C ASP A 216 4.85 -2.18 8.98
N ILE A 217 4.21 -1.06 8.64
CA ILE A 217 4.32 -0.38 7.34
C ILE A 217 5.74 0.14 7.10
N VAL A 218 6.41 0.73 8.10
CA VAL A 218 7.79 1.26 7.93
C VAL A 218 8.86 0.16 7.84
N VAL A 219 8.54 -1.09 8.20
CA VAL A 219 9.36 -2.28 7.93
C VAL A 219 8.82 -3.11 6.77
N GLY A 220 8.17 -2.46 5.81
CA GLY A 220 7.91 -3.04 4.49
C GLY A 220 6.79 -4.06 4.45
N LYS A 221 6.02 -4.26 5.52
CA LYS A 221 4.84 -5.13 5.46
C LYS A 221 3.71 -4.47 4.68
N LEU A 222 2.90 -5.32 4.06
CA LEU A 222 1.55 -4.95 3.63
C LEU A 222 0.64 -5.06 4.85
N VAL A 223 -0.06 -3.97 5.21
CA VAL A 223 -1.04 -3.95 6.30
C VAL A 223 -2.44 -3.76 5.73
N GLN A 224 -3.38 -4.54 6.26
CA GLN A 224 -4.76 -4.60 5.82
C GLN A 224 -5.69 -4.09 6.93
N LYS A 225 -6.35 -2.95 6.72
CA LYS A 225 -7.48 -2.50 7.56
C LYS A 225 -8.79 -2.93 6.91
N LEU A 226 -9.80 -3.24 7.72
CA LEU A 226 -11.14 -3.57 7.25
C LEU A 226 -12.15 -2.65 7.93
N VAL A 227 -13.20 -2.27 7.21
CA VAL A 227 -14.30 -1.44 7.73
C VAL A 227 -15.28 -2.34 8.50
N SER A 228 -15.74 -1.88 9.66
CA SER A 228 -16.46 -2.67 10.69
C SER A 228 -17.98 -2.69 10.55
#